data_AF-A0A4Q3UQ19-F1
#
_entry.id   AF-A0A4Q3UQ19-F1
#
_cell.length_a   1.000
_cell.length_b   1.000
_cell.length_c   1.000
_cell.angle_alpha   90.00
_cell.angle_beta   90.00
_cell.angle_gamma   90.00
#
_symmetry.space_group_name_H-M   'P 1'
#
loop_
_entity.id
_entity.type
_entity.pdbx_description
1 polymer ?
#
loop_
_entity_poly.entity_id
_entity_poly.type
_entity_poly.pdbx_seq_one_letter_code
_entity_poly.pdbx_strand_id
1 'polypeptide(L)' 'MKGTVQGFSFIALVFSEQSEYGINQGRVSKLFMEKANQRVLVYDRKWDIEPTEQESITAFNKLLSGLEALPE' A
#
# COMPACT_ATOMS: atom_id res chain seq x y z
N MET A 1 10.10 -1.80 -1.15
CA MET A 1 10.13 -1.53 0.31
C MET A 1 9.34 -2.59 1.06
N LYS A 2 9.72 -2.92 2.30
CA LYS A 2 8.95 -3.80 3.19
C LYS A 2 9.01 -3.28 4.62
N GLY A 3 7.98 -3.53 5.41
CA GLY A 3 7.92 -3.07 6.79
C GLY A 3 6.63 -3.46 7.49
N THR A 4 6.34 -2.78 8.60
CA THR A 4 5.09 -2.95 9.34
C THR A 4 4.41 -1.60 9.60
N VAL A 5 3.08 -1.60 9.61
CA VAL A 5 2.24 -0.43 9.93
C VAL A 5 1.03 -0.91 10.71
N GLN A 6 0.81 -0.38 11.92
CA GLN A 6 -0.37 -0.72 12.74
C GLN A 6 -0.62 -2.24 12.91
N GLY A 7 0.45 -3.05 13.00
CA GLY A 7 0.34 -4.51 13.12
C GLY A 7 0.13 -5.27 11.80
N PHE A 8 0.09 -4.59 10.66
CA PHE A 8 0.10 -5.18 9.33
C PHE A 8 1.54 -5.23 8.80
N SER A 9 1.93 -6.37 8.23
CA SER A 9 3.13 -6.45 7.39
C SER A 9 2.81 -5.93 6.00
N PHE A 10 3.74 -5.24 5.36
CA PHE A 10 3.56 -4.75 4.01
C PHE A 10 4.78 -4.92 3.12
N ILE A 11 4.52 -5.00 1.82
CA ILE A 11 5.51 -4.87 0.75
C ILE A 11 4.97 -3.87 -0.27
N ALA A 12 5.79 -2.89 -0.64
CA ALA A 12 5.44 -1.85 -1.59
C ALA A 12 6.50 -1.70 -2.68
N LEU A 13 6.07 -1.47 -3.92
CA LEU A 13 6.94 -0.97 -4.98
C LEU A 13 6.62 0.51 -5.18
N VAL A 14 7.59 1.36 -4.85
CA VAL A 14 7.49 2.82 -4.93
C VAL A 14 8.52 3.29 -5.97
N PHE A 15 8.07 4.08 -6.93
CA PHE A 15 8.92 4.69 -7.96
C PHE A 15 9.39 6.08 -7.53
N SER A 16 10.42 6.61 -8.20
CA SER A 16 10.86 7.99 -7.98
C SER A 16 9.77 8.99 -8.40
N GLU A 17 9.14 8.73 -9.55
CA GLU A 17 8.10 9.57 -10.15
C GLU A 17 6.71 8.94 -10.06
N GLN A 18 5.68 9.77 -10.22
CA GLN A 18 4.28 9.33 -10.31
C GLN A 18 4.06 8.44 -11.55
N SER A 19 3.10 7.54 -11.47
CA SER A 19 2.81 6.55 -12.50
C SER A 19 1.31 6.50 -12.79
N GLU A 20 0.93 6.32 -14.06
CA GLU A 20 -0.47 6.01 -14.44
C GLU A 20 -1.00 4.74 -13.75
N TYR A 21 -0.09 3.85 -13.36
CA TYR A 21 -0.37 2.61 -12.65
C TYR A 21 -0.21 2.75 -11.12
N GLY A 22 0.11 3.94 -10.63
CA GLY A 22 0.16 4.24 -9.21
C GLY A 22 -1.23 4.24 -8.58
N ILE A 23 -1.31 3.85 -7.32
CA ILE A 23 -2.52 4.09 -6.52
C ILE A 23 -2.80 5.60 -6.54
N ASN A 24 -3.99 5.99 -6.98
CA ASN A 24 -4.38 7.39 -7.19
C ASN A 24 -3.43 8.16 -8.13
N GLN A 25 -2.86 7.47 -9.12
CA GLN A 25 -1.82 8.03 -10.03
C GLN A 25 -0.57 8.52 -9.28
N GLY A 26 -0.31 7.98 -8.09
CA GLY A 26 0.88 8.27 -7.27
C GLY A 26 2.11 7.47 -7.66
N ARG A 27 3.08 7.38 -6.74
CA ARG A 27 4.34 6.65 -6.91
C ARG A 27 4.27 5.18 -6.52
N VAL A 28 3.26 4.78 -5.76
CA VAL A 28 3.08 3.38 -5.31
C VAL A 28 2.34 2.57 -6.37
N SER A 29 3.05 1.78 -7.19
CA SER A 29 2.42 0.95 -8.23
C SER A 29 2.13 -0.50 -7.80
N LYS A 30 2.70 -0.95 -6.69
CA LYS A 30 2.33 -2.23 -6.06
C LYS A 30 2.27 -2.08 -4.56
N LEU A 31 1.24 -2.63 -3.93
CA LEU A 31 1.10 -2.64 -2.48
C LEU A 31 0.44 -3.94 -2.02
N PHE A 32 1.06 -4.60 -1.06
CA PHE A 32 0.54 -5.79 -0.40
C PHE A 32 0.53 -5.50 1.09
N MET A 33 -0.61 -5.77 1.76
CA MET A 33 -0.70 -5.76 3.22
C MET A 33 -1.33 -7.05 3.73
N GLU A 34 -0.77 -7.58 4.81
CA GLU A 34 -1.24 -8.78 5.48
C GLU A 34 -1.24 -8.61 7.00
N LYS A 35 -2.17 -9.30 7.66
CA LYS A 35 -2.23 -9.43 9.13
C LYS A 35 -2.62 -10.86 9.47
N ALA A 36 -1.94 -11.46 10.44
CA ALA A 36 -2.18 -12.84 10.85
C ALA A 36 -2.21 -13.85 9.67
N ASN A 37 -1.28 -13.71 8.71
CA ASN A 37 -1.19 -14.51 7.48
C ASN A 37 -2.38 -14.37 6.51
N GLN A 38 -3.26 -13.39 6.71
CA GLN A 38 -4.35 -13.08 5.80
C GLN A 38 -4.03 -11.80 5.01
N ARG A 39 -4.12 -11.89 3.67
CA ARG A 39 -4.02 -10.72 2.80
C ARG A 39 -5.28 -9.88 2.93
N VAL A 40 -5.12 -8.62 3.29
CA VAL A 40 -6.22 -7.66 3.45
C VAL A 40 -6.19 -6.56 2.40
N LEU A 41 -5.07 -6.42 1.69
CA LEU A 41 -4.90 -5.48 0.60
C LEU A 41 -3.91 -6.05 -0.41
N VAL A 42 -4.31 -6.08 -1.68
CA VAL A 42 -3.46 -6.44 -2.80
C VAL A 42 -3.74 -5.50 -3.96
N TYR A 43 -2.72 -4.73 -4.32
CA TYR A 43 -2.71 -3.85 -5.48
C TYR A 43 -1.50 -4.19 -6.34
N ASP A 44 -1.74 -4.62 -7.58
CA ASP A 44 -0.71 -4.76 -8.62
C ASP A 44 -1.18 -4.04 -9.88
N ARG A 45 -1.00 -2.72 -9.90
CA ARG A 45 -1.46 -1.79 -10.97
C ARG A 45 -2.98 -1.76 -11.20
N LYS A 46 -3.72 -2.51 -10.39
CA LYS A 46 -5.16 -2.54 -10.22
C LYS A 46 -5.46 -3.23 -8.89
N TRP A 47 -6.65 -3.01 -8.37
CA TRP A 47 -7.09 -3.67 -7.15
C TRP A 47 -7.38 -5.15 -7.41
N ASP A 48 -6.66 -6.03 -6.72
CA ASP A 48 -7.02 -7.44 -6.60
C ASP A 48 -7.80 -7.68 -5.30
N ILE A 49 -7.40 -7.01 -4.21
CA ILE A 49 -8.09 -7.00 -2.93
C ILE A 49 -8.06 -5.57 -2.37
N GLU A 50 -9.23 -4.94 -2.26
CA GLU A 50 -9.39 -3.64 -1.59
C GLU A 50 -9.59 -3.84 -0.09
N PRO A 51 -9.03 -2.95 0.77
CA PRO A 51 -9.27 -3.01 2.21
C PRO A 51 -10.73 -2.64 2.51
N THR A 52 -11.48 -3.54 3.13
CA THR A 52 -12.90 -3.30 3.49
C THR A 52 -13.10 -3.07 4.99
N GLU A 53 -12.18 -3.57 5.82
CA GLU A 53 -12.28 -3.44 7.28
C GLU A 53 -11.71 -2.10 7.74
N GLN A 54 -12.38 -1.44 8.69
CA GLN A 54 -11.98 -0.12 9.19
C GLN A 54 -10.51 -0.07 9.63
N GLU A 55 -10.03 -1.13 10.29
CA GLU A 55 -8.63 -1.25 10.71
C GLU A 55 -7.68 -1.27 9.50
N SER A 56 -7.98 -2.09 8.49
CA SER A 56 -7.17 -2.21 7.28
C SER A 56 -7.19 -0.94 6.44
N ILE A 57 -8.32 -0.24 6.36
CA ILE A 57 -8.45 1.05 5.65
C ILE A 57 -7.60 2.12 6.33
N THR A 58 -7.64 2.17 7.67
CA THR A 58 -6.86 3.14 8.45
C THR A 58 -5.36 2.89 8.30
N ALA A 59 -4.92 1.63 8.36
CA ALA A 59 -3.53 1.25 8.15
C ALA A 59 -3.06 1.55 6.71
N PHE A 60 -3.90 1.26 5.71
CA PHE A 60 -3.63 1.55 4.30
C PHE A 60 -3.44 3.04 4.06
N ASN A 61 -4.36 3.90 4.51
CA ASN A 61 -4.27 5.34 4.31
C ASN A 61 -3.02 5.94 4.93
N LYS A 62 -2.67 5.50 6.15
CA LYS A 62 -1.44 5.93 6.84
C LYS A 62 -0.19 5.49 6.07
N LEU A 63 -0.17 4.25 5.60
CA LEU A 63 0.95 3.70 4.84
C LEU A 63 1.13 4.42 3.50
N LEU A 64 0.06 4.55 2.71
CA LEU A 64 0.09 5.19 1.41
C LEU A 64 0.61 6.61 1.53
N SER A 65 0.08 7.41 2.46
CA SER A 65 0.55 8.77 2.70
C SER A 65 2.05 8.83 3.07
N GLY A 66 2.53 7.88 3.88
CA GLY A 66 3.95 7.80 4.24
C GLY A 66 4.86 7.42 3.07
N LEU A 67 4.44 6.46 2.23
CA LEU A 67 5.19 6.04 1.05
C LEU A 67 5.24 7.15 -0.01
N GLU A 68 4.13 7.86 -0.21
CA GLU A 68 4.04 8.98 -1.16
C GLU A 68 4.77 10.25 -0.67
N ALA A 69 5.21 10.29 0.59
CA ALA A 69 6.00 11.40 1.14
C ALA A 69 7.52 11.11 1.20
N LEU A 70 7.97 9.93 0.73
CA LEU A 70 9.40 9.60 0.73
C LEU A 70 10.21 10.53 -0.17
N PRO A 71 11.44 10.90 0.20
CA PRO A 71 12.33 11.57 -0.74
C PRO A 71 12.59 10.67 -1.97
N GLU A 72 12.84 11.28 -3.11
CA GLU A 72 13.31 10.58 -4.32
C GLU A 72 14.70 9.95 -4.12
#